data_AF-A0A849EVX2-F1
#
_entry.id   AF-A0A849EVX2-F1
#
_cell.length_a   1.000
_cell.length_b   1.000
_cell.length_c   1.000
_cell.angle_alpha   90.00
_cell.angle_beta   90.00
_cell.angle_gamma   90.00
#
_symmetry.space_group_name_H-M   'P 1'
#
loop_
_entity.id
_entity.type
_entity.pdbx_description
1 polymer ?
#
loop_
_entity_poly.entity_id
_entity_poly.type
_entity_poly.pdbx_seq_one_letter_code
_entity_poly.pdbx_strand_id
1 'polypeptide(L)'
;VEYAPGRHTRDFRNFTDAKPDTLKPGTKIYRIIDDQSGEFTKGVSGSYWTTEMPANKTTWRKDYAVKDSWNDNGYFIEETVGPDGLKVWRGGTAGQEYRKSDFFLSGGQEQIFVQRGGIDNFESKPTNWPDL
;
A
#
# COMPACT_ATOMS: atom_id res chain seq x y z
N VAL A 1 11.30 20.13 8.90
CA VAL A 1 10.45 19.36 9.84
C VAL A 1 11.28 18.18 10.30
N GLU A 2 11.72 18.21 11.55
CA GLU A 2 12.60 17.18 12.14
C GLU A 2 11.87 15.85 12.30
N TYR A 3 12.60 14.78 12.00
CA TYR A 3 12.13 13.40 11.95
C TYR A 3 12.00 12.85 13.37
N ALA A 4 10.79 12.45 13.80
CA ALA A 4 10.56 11.87 15.11
C ALA A 4 10.88 10.35 15.10
N PRO A 5 11.97 9.88 15.73
CA PRO A 5 12.54 8.56 15.48
C PRO A 5 11.80 7.37 16.14
N GLY A 6 10.65 7.59 16.78
CA GLY A 6 9.96 6.55 17.56
C GLY A 6 8.78 5.85 16.87
N ARG A 7 8.10 6.51 15.91
CA ARG A 7 6.79 6.04 15.40
C ARG A 7 6.89 5.11 14.19
N HIS A 8 8.02 5.13 13.48
CA HIS A 8 8.19 4.47 12.16
C HIS A 8 9.09 3.23 12.15
N THR A 9 9.68 2.82 13.29
CA THR A 9 10.50 1.58 13.36
C THR A 9 9.72 0.32 12.99
N ARG A 10 8.38 0.34 13.15
CA ARG A 10 7.50 -0.74 12.69
C ARG A 10 7.26 -0.71 11.19
N ASP A 11 7.18 0.47 10.58
CA ASP A 11 6.96 0.60 9.14
C ASP A 11 8.16 0.09 8.36
N PHE A 12 9.39 0.29 8.86
CA PHE A 12 10.60 -0.28 8.27
C PHE A 12 10.53 -1.82 8.16
N ARG A 13 9.89 -2.50 9.12
CA ARG A 13 9.73 -3.97 9.11
C ARG A 13 8.78 -4.47 8.01
N ASN A 14 8.02 -3.58 7.39
CA ASN A 14 7.16 -3.93 6.26
C ASN A 14 7.94 -3.94 4.94
N PHE A 15 9.23 -3.61 4.96
CA PHE A 15 10.11 -3.63 3.80
C PHE A 15 11.27 -4.61 3.98
N THR A 16 11.76 -5.13 2.87
CA THR A 16 13.01 -5.92 2.81
C THR A 16 14.24 -5.01 2.61
N ASP A 17 14.09 -3.92 1.85
CA ASP A 17 15.19 -3.05 1.41
C ASP A 17 14.77 -1.56 1.28
N ALA A 18 14.02 -1.04 2.25
CA ALA A 18 13.50 0.33 2.22
C ALA A 18 14.59 1.39 1.94
N LYS A 19 14.33 2.22 0.92
CA LYS A 19 15.15 3.39 0.57
C LYS A 19 14.28 4.63 0.34
N PRO A 20 14.78 5.84 0.62
CA PRO A 20 14.08 7.06 0.26
C PRO A 20 14.06 7.22 -1.27
N ASP A 21 12.96 7.72 -1.81
CA ASP A 21 12.80 8.01 -3.24
C ASP A 21 11.90 9.24 -3.45
N THR A 22 11.91 9.78 -4.67
CA THR A 22 10.99 10.83 -5.11
C THR A 22 10.36 10.40 -6.44
N LEU A 23 9.07 10.09 -6.39
CA LEU A 23 8.30 9.78 -7.60
C LEU A 23 8.15 11.02 -8.46
N LYS A 24 8.29 10.84 -9.77
CA LYS A 24 8.23 11.92 -10.73
C LYS A 24 6.79 12.39 -10.94
N PRO A 25 6.57 13.67 -11.30
CA PRO A 25 5.27 14.15 -11.76
C PRO A 25 4.67 13.26 -12.85
N GLY A 26 3.36 13.04 -12.78
CA GLY A 26 2.62 12.18 -13.71
C GLY A 26 2.74 10.67 -13.44
N THR A 27 3.54 10.25 -12.45
CA THR A 27 3.58 8.84 -12.02
C THR A 27 2.22 8.44 -11.45
N LYS A 28 1.67 7.32 -11.91
CA LYS A 28 0.47 6.74 -11.31
C LYS A 28 0.83 5.87 -10.11
N ILE A 29 0.04 5.97 -9.05
CA ILE A 29 0.12 5.11 -7.88
C ILE A 29 -1.28 4.60 -7.52
N TYR A 30 -1.30 3.43 -6.91
CA TYR A 30 -2.50 2.67 -6.62
C TYR A 30 -2.53 2.23 -5.17
N ARG A 31 -3.72 2.18 -4.59
CA ARG A 31 -3.95 1.57 -3.29
C ARG A 31 -5.21 0.74 -3.33
N ILE A 32 -5.06 -0.55 -3.04
CA ILE A 32 -6.19 -1.45 -2.86
C ILE A 32 -6.81 -1.22 -1.48
N ILE A 33 -8.12 -1.07 -1.44
CA ILE A 33 -8.90 -0.79 -0.24
C ILE A 33 -10.17 -1.64 -0.20
N ASP A 34 -10.81 -1.67 0.96
CA ASP A 34 -12.16 -2.18 1.18
C ASP A 34 -13.08 -1.05 1.68
N ASP A 35 -14.37 -1.34 1.82
CA ASP A 35 -15.39 -0.37 2.26
C ASP A 35 -15.28 0.01 3.75
N GLN A 36 -14.47 -0.71 4.53
CA GLN A 36 -14.16 -0.40 5.94
C GLN A 36 -12.91 0.48 6.12
N SER A 37 -12.20 0.75 5.02
CA SER A 37 -10.96 1.51 5.05
C SER A 37 -11.15 2.97 5.54
N GLY A 38 -10.05 3.61 5.93
CA GLY A 38 -10.07 4.99 6.42
C GLY A 38 -10.47 5.99 5.34
N GLU A 39 -10.25 5.64 4.08
CA GLU A 39 -10.64 6.40 2.90
C GLU A 39 -12.16 6.48 2.79
N PHE A 40 -12.85 5.34 2.90
CA PHE A 40 -14.31 5.28 2.90
C PHE A 40 -14.93 5.86 4.16
N THR A 41 -14.38 5.54 5.34
CA THR A 41 -15.05 5.81 6.62
C THR A 41 -14.68 7.17 7.23
N LYS A 42 -13.52 7.73 6.87
CA LYS A 42 -12.95 8.90 7.55
C LYS A 42 -12.35 9.95 6.61
N GLY A 43 -12.30 9.69 5.29
CA GLY A 43 -11.63 10.57 4.33
C GLY A 43 -10.15 10.80 4.67
N VAL A 44 -9.43 9.74 5.04
CA VAL A 44 -7.98 9.81 5.30
C VAL A 44 -7.27 8.64 4.66
N SER A 45 -6.33 8.94 3.77
CA SER A 45 -5.52 7.95 3.06
C SER A 45 -4.60 7.17 3.97
N GLY A 46 -4.49 5.87 3.74
CA GLY A 46 -3.50 5.00 4.33
C GLY A 46 -2.11 5.18 3.72
N SER A 47 -1.14 4.48 4.31
CA SER A 47 0.27 4.74 4.04
C SER A 47 0.89 3.92 2.91
N TYR A 48 0.33 2.75 2.58
CA TYR A 48 0.95 1.79 1.67
C TYR A 48 0.29 1.82 0.29
N TRP A 49 1.08 2.05 -0.74
CA TRP A 49 0.69 2.19 -2.13
C TRP A 49 1.63 1.38 -3.04
N THR A 50 1.29 1.27 -4.32
CA THR A 50 2.14 0.66 -5.35
C THR A 50 2.13 1.50 -6.63
N THR A 51 3.19 1.46 -7.43
CA THR A 51 3.21 2.06 -8.77
C THR A 51 2.61 1.17 -9.84
N GLU A 52 2.33 -0.10 -9.53
CA GLU A 52 1.79 -1.07 -10.48
C GLU A 52 0.51 -1.69 -9.93
N MET A 53 -0.60 -1.56 -10.67
CA MET A 53 -1.86 -2.20 -10.30
C MET A 53 -1.69 -3.73 -10.34
N PRO A 54 -1.96 -4.45 -9.23
CA PRO A 54 -1.89 -5.90 -9.23
C PRO A 54 -2.90 -6.49 -10.24
N ALA A 55 -2.54 -7.61 -10.86
CA ALA A 55 -3.38 -8.23 -11.89
C ALA A 55 -4.69 -8.81 -11.34
N ASN A 56 -4.67 -9.30 -10.09
CA ASN A 56 -5.81 -9.93 -9.42
C ASN A 56 -5.59 -10.01 -7.90
N LYS A 57 -6.65 -10.41 -7.18
CA LYS A 57 -6.69 -10.60 -5.71
C LYS A 57 -5.58 -11.52 -5.20
N THR A 58 -5.30 -12.63 -5.89
CA THR A 58 -4.26 -13.60 -5.49
C THR A 58 -2.86 -13.00 -5.55
N THR A 59 -2.50 -12.40 -6.68
CA THR A 59 -1.21 -11.69 -6.87
C THR A 59 -1.05 -10.61 -5.81
N TRP A 60 -2.10 -9.81 -5.57
CA TRP A 60 -2.06 -8.78 -4.56
C TRP A 60 -1.79 -9.34 -3.15
N ARG A 61 -2.58 -10.32 -2.69
CA ARG A 61 -2.37 -10.92 -1.36
C ARG A 61 -0.98 -11.54 -1.21
N LYS A 62 -0.56 -12.32 -2.20
CA LYS A 62 0.70 -13.07 -2.14
C LYS A 62 1.92 -12.14 -2.19
N ASP A 63 1.97 -11.24 -3.17
CA ASP A 63 3.19 -10.52 -3.52
C ASP A 63 3.31 -9.17 -2.77
N TYR A 64 2.18 -8.61 -2.31
CA TYR A 64 2.15 -7.45 -1.40
C TYR A 64 1.84 -7.85 0.06
N ALA A 65 1.81 -9.14 0.34
CA ALA A 65 1.66 -9.71 1.68
C ALA A 65 0.48 -9.15 2.50
N VAL A 66 -0.67 -8.92 1.88
CA VAL A 66 -1.86 -8.37 2.57
C VAL A 66 -2.77 -9.49 3.05
N LYS A 67 -2.91 -9.61 4.37
CA LYS A 67 -3.81 -10.60 4.98
C LYS A 67 -5.28 -10.24 4.74
N ASP A 68 -6.09 -11.27 4.61
CA ASP A 68 -7.54 -11.22 4.58
C ASP A 68 -8.12 -10.49 5.79
N SER A 69 -7.67 -10.85 6.99
CA SER A 69 -8.06 -10.16 8.24
C SER A 69 -7.71 -8.66 8.31
N TRP A 70 -6.94 -8.13 7.36
CA TRP A 70 -6.55 -6.71 7.32
C TRP A 70 -7.28 -5.91 6.26
N ASN A 71 -7.60 -6.56 5.13
CA ASN A 71 -8.29 -5.91 4.04
C ASN A 71 -9.03 -6.93 3.17
N ASP A 72 -10.32 -6.65 2.95
CA ASP A 72 -11.23 -7.49 2.18
C ASP A 72 -11.24 -7.18 0.67
N ASN A 73 -10.44 -6.21 0.22
CA ASN A 73 -10.40 -5.64 -1.13
C ASN A 73 -11.78 -5.18 -1.66
N GLY A 74 -11.96 -5.16 -2.97
CA GLY A 74 -13.16 -4.68 -3.65
C GLY A 74 -12.92 -3.39 -4.44
N TYR A 75 -12.08 -2.50 -3.93
CA TYR A 75 -11.85 -1.19 -4.54
C TYR A 75 -10.37 -0.83 -4.63
N PHE A 76 -10.07 0.16 -5.47
CA PHE A 76 -8.78 0.81 -5.51
C PHE A 76 -8.92 2.33 -5.66
N ILE A 77 -7.95 3.06 -5.15
CA ILE A 77 -7.73 4.47 -5.46
C ILE A 77 -6.56 4.54 -6.43
N GLU A 78 -6.71 5.34 -7.49
CA GLU A 78 -5.63 5.71 -8.41
C GLU A 78 -5.32 7.19 -8.22
N GLU A 79 -4.08 7.49 -7.90
CA GLU A 79 -3.57 8.86 -7.74
C GLU A 79 -2.49 9.14 -8.78
N THR A 80 -2.48 10.37 -9.32
CA THR A 80 -1.42 10.84 -10.22
C THR A 80 -0.55 11.83 -9.48
N VAL A 81 0.74 11.51 -9.36
CA VAL A 81 1.72 12.36 -8.66
C VAL A 81 1.75 13.77 -9.28
N GLY A 82 1.56 14.78 -8.43
CA GLY A 82 1.51 16.18 -8.82
C GLY A 82 2.85 16.76 -9.32
N PRO A 83 2.86 18.05 -9.71
CA PRO A 83 4.01 18.70 -10.36
C PRO A 83 5.27 18.78 -9.50
N ASP A 84 5.14 18.74 -8.18
CA ASP A 84 6.26 18.79 -7.24
C ASP A 84 6.91 17.41 -6.99
N GLY A 85 6.37 16.36 -7.62
CA GLY A 85 6.73 14.97 -7.31
C GLY A 85 6.16 14.51 -5.96
N LEU A 86 6.51 13.30 -5.55
CA LEU A 86 6.08 12.74 -4.27
C LEU A 86 7.24 12.05 -3.56
N LYS A 87 7.59 12.53 -2.36
CA LYS A 87 8.63 11.89 -1.52
C LYS A 87 8.05 10.66 -0.85
N VAL A 88 8.73 9.53 -1.01
CA VAL A 88 8.28 8.22 -0.51
C VAL A 88 9.43 7.43 0.09
N TRP A 89 9.10 6.40 0.85
CA TRP A 89 9.98 5.25 1.02
C TRP A 89 9.55 4.16 0.05
N ARG A 90 10.49 3.48 -0.57
CA ARG A 90 10.25 2.42 -1.56
C ARG A 90 11.08 1.19 -1.22
N GLY A 91 10.53 0.01 -1.47
CA GLY A 91 11.26 -1.25 -1.35
C GLY A 91 10.34 -2.46 -1.53
N GLY A 92 10.92 -3.66 -1.54
CA GLY A 92 10.17 -4.91 -1.60
C GLY A 92 9.38 -5.15 -0.32
N THR A 93 8.11 -5.56 -0.46
CA THR A 93 7.20 -5.87 0.66
C THR A 93 7.74 -7.03 1.48
N ALA A 94 7.85 -6.87 2.79
CA ALA A 94 8.21 -7.96 3.69
C ALA A 94 7.10 -9.01 3.76
N GLY A 95 7.47 -10.29 3.71
CA GLY A 95 6.54 -11.40 3.80
C GLY A 95 5.77 -11.45 5.13
N GLN A 96 4.65 -12.15 5.13
CA GLN A 96 3.73 -12.21 6.26
C GLN A 96 3.35 -13.65 6.61
N GLU A 97 3.59 -14.02 7.86
CA GLU A 97 3.19 -15.31 8.44
C GLU A 97 1.77 -15.26 8.99
N TYR A 98 1.02 -16.34 8.83
CA TYR A 98 -0.23 -16.54 9.54
C TYR A 98 0.03 -17.20 10.89
N ARG A 99 -0.51 -16.62 11.97
CA ARG A 99 -0.35 -17.21 13.30
C ARG A 99 -0.95 -18.61 13.30
N LYS A 100 -0.17 -19.60 13.79
CA LYS A 100 -0.58 -21.01 13.91
C LYS A 100 -0.83 -21.72 12.56
N SER A 101 -0.18 -21.28 11.49
CA SER A 101 -0.21 -21.94 10.18
C SER A 101 1.18 -21.92 9.56
N ASP A 102 1.51 -22.93 8.76
CA ASP A 102 2.70 -22.92 7.89
C ASP A 102 2.48 -22.06 6.64
N PHE A 103 1.28 -21.46 6.49
CA PHE A 103 0.95 -20.59 5.39
C PHE A 103 1.66 -19.23 5.51
N PHE A 104 2.25 -18.81 4.39
CA PHE A 104 3.10 -17.64 4.30
C PHE A 104 2.80 -16.86 3.02
N LEU A 105 2.59 -15.55 3.15
CA LEU A 105 2.56 -14.64 2.01
C LEU A 105 3.98 -14.18 1.75
N SER A 106 4.50 -14.46 0.56
CA SER A 106 5.91 -14.24 0.24
C SER A 106 6.32 -12.77 0.31
N GLY A 107 5.41 -11.85 0.00
CA GLY A 107 5.79 -10.47 -0.27
C GLY A 107 6.72 -10.40 -1.49
N GLY A 108 7.60 -9.41 -1.49
CA GLY A 108 8.65 -9.21 -2.49
C GLY A 108 8.32 -8.19 -3.57
N GLN A 109 7.04 -7.93 -3.84
CA GLN A 109 6.68 -6.88 -4.80
C GLN A 109 7.02 -5.50 -4.23
N GLU A 110 7.42 -4.58 -5.10
CA GLU A 110 7.68 -3.20 -4.70
C GLU A 110 6.42 -2.57 -4.12
N GLN A 111 6.55 -1.97 -2.94
CA GLN A 111 5.56 -1.07 -2.37
C GLN A 111 6.22 0.28 -2.08
N ILE A 112 5.39 1.30 -1.92
CA ILE A 112 5.81 2.62 -1.46
C ILE A 112 5.06 2.98 -0.18
N PHE A 113 5.72 3.69 0.70
CA PHE A 113 5.15 4.29 1.90
C PHE A 113 5.09 5.80 1.73
N VAL A 114 3.90 6.33 1.93
CA VAL A 114 3.59 7.75 2.08
C VAL A 114 3.08 7.96 3.50
N GLN A 115 3.30 9.14 4.07
CA GLN A 115 2.70 9.47 5.36
C GLN A 115 1.17 9.35 5.27
N ARG A 116 0.55 8.76 6.31
CA ARG A 116 -0.92 8.65 6.41
C ARG A 116 -1.57 10.04 6.26
N GLY A 117 -2.58 10.14 5.39
CA GLY A 117 -3.23 11.42 5.07
C GLY A 117 -2.39 12.32 4.16
N GLY A 118 -1.31 11.81 3.56
CA GLY A 118 -0.45 12.57 2.63
C GLY A 118 -0.95 12.58 1.19
N ILE A 119 -2.07 11.90 0.90
CA ILE A 119 -2.75 11.90 -0.40
C ILE A 119 -4.21 12.27 -0.17
N ASP A 120 -4.65 13.35 -0.81
CA ASP A 120 -5.99 13.95 -0.68
C ASP A 120 -6.93 13.51 -1.82
N ASN A 121 -6.86 12.23 -2.16
CA ASN A 121 -7.75 11.59 -3.13
C ASN A 121 -8.38 10.35 -2.49
N PHE A 122 -9.71 10.32 -2.51
CA PHE A 122 -10.53 9.25 -1.94
C PHE A 122 -11.48 8.67 -2.99
N GLU A 123 -11.34 9.03 -4.27
CA GLU A 123 -12.16 8.50 -5.34
C GLU A 123 -11.80 7.03 -5.58
N SER A 124 -12.69 6.15 -5.14
CA SER A 124 -12.51 4.71 -5.27
C SER A 124 -13.16 4.18 -6.55
N LYS A 125 -12.47 3.26 -7.23
CA LYS A 125 -12.97 2.52 -8.39
C LYS A 125 -13.08 1.03 -8.00
N PRO A 126 -14.08 0.29 -8.50
CA PRO A 126 -14.17 -1.14 -8.23
C PRO A 126 -12.99 -1.87 -8.91
N THR A 127 -12.39 -2.82 -8.22
CA THR A 127 -11.33 -3.67 -8.78
C THR A 127 -11.87 -4.65 -9.83
N ASN A 128 -13.14 -5.06 -9.70
CA ASN A 128 -13.77 -6.12 -10.48
C ASN A 128 -13.00 -7.45 -10.45
N TRP A 129 -12.19 -7.68 -9.40
CA TRP A 129 -11.54 -8.96 -9.21
C TRP A 129 -12.57 -10.00 -8.78
N PRO A 130 -12.55 -11.21 -9.35
CA PRO A 130 -13.47 -12.26 -8.92
C PRO A 130 -13.22 -12.63 -7.46
N ASP A 131 -14.30 -12.88 -6.72
CA ASP A 131 -14.22 -13.60 -5.46
C ASP A 131 -13.84 -15.04 -5.77
N LEU A 132 -12.56 -15.34 -5.54
CA LEU A 132 -12.02 -16.70 -5.57
C LEU A 132 -12.52 -17.49 -4.36
#